data_AF-A0A2H1K9F7-F1
#
_entry.id   AF-A0A2H1K9F7-F1
#
_cell.length_a   1.000
_cell.length_b   1.000
_cell.length_c   1.000
_cell.angle_alpha   90.00
_cell.angle_beta   90.00
_cell.angle_gamma   90.00
#
_symmetry.space_group_name_H-M   'P 1'
#
loop_
_entity.id
_entity.type
_entity.pdbx_description
1 polymer ?
#
loop_
_entity_poly.entity_id
_entity_poly.type
_entity_poly.pdbx_seq_one_letter_code
_entity_poly.pdbx_strand_id
1 'polypeptide(L)'
;MTPSEEFRTAMRGYEKSEVDSRLQQLRTEVESVRKALSDARSQVINADRAKLQIAGELSEAKAQLKKAANDSAEASGPPGSRIDHLLKIAESQARETLSQANSDAETIRNKARAEAASARARMHTESNDTLSNARSEADAIISSAEMRADETVKAAEKRAAELKATAEREYNQAKEANEAATKEARESLEHELAELKATAEKQAADLRAEAKTQADESISTAQAQADELLAAAKARDEASTKAADELDVELAGKRQAAESDRKKRYDSAQIENKKLIDEAQARAAKADAEAKEAAERAETTRSDAVKKADDIIADGKTRAQTLIGEARATAEATIEESAAEAKRNVASAQSQVDLLTKQRKTITAQLDQLRSLFAMPGVMGGDSVDPAKAESASHATEQIADEQELADLLAEDPEDADEPDDIAADDADAGAKGADSADDTATSADSTVTAKPSGEDVSTEATESEATQSDAKESVATDGAEEAEGSELPNGATDADTIAIDAQVSGAKNKKGKASRSRNSLR
;
A
#
# COMPACT_ATOMS: atom_id res chain seq x y z
N MET A 1 8.58 75.52 -90.59
CA MET A 1 8.24 75.03 -89.24
C MET A 1 9.54 74.81 -88.50
N THR A 2 9.80 75.56 -87.44
CA THR A 2 10.77 75.14 -86.41
C THR A 2 10.14 74.02 -85.59
N PRO A 3 10.91 73.05 -85.06
CA PRO A 3 10.38 72.05 -84.15
C PRO A 3 9.91 72.71 -82.84
N SER A 4 8.86 72.15 -82.24
CA SER A 4 8.44 72.48 -80.88
C SER A 4 9.33 71.73 -79.90
N GLU A 5 10.40 72.37 -79.46
CA GLU A 5 11.26 71.86 -78.37
C GLU A 5 10.48 71.94 -77.05
N GLU A 6 10.13 70.79 -76.49
CA GLU A 6 9.35 70.70 -75.24
C GLU A 6 10.29 70.83 -74.03
N PHE A 7 10.11 71.89 -73.23
CA PHE A 7 10.84 72.10 -71.98
C PHE A 7 10.54 70.98 -70.97
N ARG A 8 11.55 70.54 -70.20
CA ARG A 8 11.34 69.51 -69.17
C ARG A 8 10.46 70.01 -68.04
N THR A 9 9.58 69.16 -67.54
CA THR A 9 8.63 69.49 -66.46
C THR A 9 9.13 68.98 -65.10
N ALA A 10 9.46 69.89 -64.19
CA ALA A 10 9.69 69.61 -62.78
C ALA A 10 8.37 69.65 -61.99
N MET A 11 8.39 69.26 -60.71
CA MET A 11 7.19 69.21 -59.83
C MET A 11 6.42 70.53 -59.66
N ARG A 12 6.93 71.67 -60.14
CA ARG A 12 6.25 72.97 -60.10
C ARG A 12 6.18 73.71 -61.44
N GLY A 13 6.23 72.98 -62.56
CA GLY A 13 6.22 73.51 -63.92
C GLY A 13 7.55 73.29 -64.65
N TYR A 14 7.76 74.00 -65.76
CA TYR A 14 8.95 73.83 -66.61
C TYR A 14 10.26 74.18 -65.88
N GLU A 15 11.35 73.52 -66.29
CA GLU A 15 12.67 73.74 -65.72
C GLU A 15 13.17 75.18 -66.00
N LYS A 16 13.36 75.96 -64.94
CA LYS A 16 13.72 77.37 -65.05
C LYS A 16 15.03 77.60 -65.82
N SER A 17 16.02 76.72 -65.65
CA SER A 17 17.32 76.79 -66.31
C SER A 17 17.21 76.70 -67.84
N GLU A 18 16.45 75.71 -68.34
CA GLU A 18 16.17 75.55 -69.77
C GLU A 18 15.40 76.75 -70.34
N VAL A 19 14.39 77.25 -69.60
CA VAL A 19 13.57 78.40 -70.02
C VAL A 19 14.37 79.71 -70.05
N ASP A 20 15.14 80.02 -69.02
CA ASP A 20 15.96 81.25 -68.97
C ASP A 20 17.06 81.23 -70.05
N SER A 21 17.66 80.07 -70.33
CA SER A 21 18.61 79.87 -71.43
C SER A 21 17.94 80.11 -72.79
N ARG A 22 16.78 79.49 -73.06
CA ARG A 22 16.06 79.68 -74.32
C ARG A 22 15.57 81.12 -74.50
N LEU A 23 15.21 81.81 -73.42
CA LEU A 23 14.88 83.24 -73.42
C LEU A 23 16.10 84.14 -73.70
N GLN A 24 17.32 83.75 -73.30
CA GLN A 24 18.54 84.46 -73.71
C GLN A 24 18.83 84.22 -75.20
N GLN A 25 18.73 82.99 -75.68
CA GLN A 25 18.91 82.65 -77.10
C GLN A 25 17.91 83.39 -78.00
N LEU A 26 16.62 83.40 -77.66
CA LEU A 26 15.59 84.12 -78.42
C LEU A 26 15.84 85.64 -78.46
N ARG A 27 16.47 86.22 -77.42
CA ARG A 27 16.86 87.63 -77.42
C ARG A 27 18.01 87.90 -78.39
N THR A 28 19.05 87.07 -78.40
CA THR A 28 20.19 87.22 -79.33
C THR A 28 19.79 86.93 -80.78
N GLU A 29 18.91 85.96 -81.01
CA GLU A 29 18.28 85.71 -82.32
C GLU A 29 17.53 86.97 -82.82
N VAL A 30 16.62 87.54 -82.02
CA VAL A 30 15.88 88.77 -82.37
C VAL A 30 16.79 89.97 -82.61
N GLU A 31 17.85 90.13 -81.83
CA GLU A 31 18.83 91.21 -82.02
C GLU A 31 19.64 91.04 -83.32
N SER A 32 20.07 89.81 -83.64
CA SER A 32 20.77 89.50 -84.89
C SER A 32 19.90 89.78 -86.13
N VAL A 33 18.60 89.43 -86.08
CA VAL A 33 17.63 89.69 -87.16
C VAL A 33 17.37 91.20 -87.32
N ARG A 34 17.30 91.96 -86.22
CA ARG A 34 17.20 93.43 -86.27
C ARG A 34 18.43 94.08 -86.90
N LYS A 35 19.63 93.58 -86.59
CA LYS A 35 20.87 94.05 -87.21
C LYS A 35 20.89 93.75 -88.70
N ALA A 36 20.63 92.51 -89.11
CA ALA A 36 20.56 92.11 -90.52
C ALA A 36 19.54 92.95 -91.32
N LEU A 37 18.38 93.27 -90.73
CA LEU A 37 17.39 94.16 -91.34
C LEU A 37 17.88 95.61 -91.49
N SER A 38 18.68 96.11 -90.56
CA SER A 38 19.33 97.42 -90.66
C SER A 38 20.39 97.45 -91.76
N ASP A 39 21.24 96.42 -91.80
CA ASP A 39 22.32 96.30 -92.78
C ASP A 39 21.74 96.20 -94.21
N ALA A 40 20.70 95.38 -94.41
CA ALA A 40 19.98 95.28 -95.69
C ALA A 40 19.35 96.62 -96.13
N ARG A 41 18.77 97.40 -95.21
CA ARG A 41 18.25 98.75 -95.51
C ARG A 41 19.35 99.71 -95.96
N SER A 42 20.54 99.62 -95.36
CA SER A 42 21.69 100.45 -95.78
C SER A 42 22.16 100.11 -97.21
N GLN A 43 22.13 98.83 -97.59
CA GLN A 43 22.50 98.38 -98.93
C GLN A 43 21.55 98.92 -100.01
N VAL A 44 20.24 98.94 -99.75
CA VAL A 44 19.24 99.52 -100.68
C VAL A 44 19.50 101.01 -100.91
N ILE A 45 19.73 101.78 -99.83
CA ILE A 45 20.02 103.23 -99.93
C ILE A 45 21.28 103.50 -100.77
N ASN A 46 22.30 102.65 -100.63
CA ASN A 46 23.54 102.76 -101.43
C ASN A 46 23.30 102.38 -102.91
N ALA A 47 22.49 101.35 -103.19
CA ALA A 47 22.13 100.97 -104.55
C ALA A 47 21.32 102.05 -105.28
N ASP A 48 20.35 102.68 -104.61
CA ASP A 48 19.58 103.80 -105.18
C ASP A 48 20.46 105.03 -105.45
N ARG A 49 21.43 105.33 -104.57
CA ARG A 49 22.42 106.40 -104.82
C ARG A 49 23.27 106.10 -106.05
N ALA A 50 23.81 104.89 -106.19
CA ALA A 50 24.60 104.50 -107.35
C ALA A 50 23.79 104.56 -108.67
N LYS A 51 22.53 104.12 -108.63
CA LYS A 51 21.59 104.20 -109.76
C LYS A 51 21.35 105.64 -110.23
N LEU A 52 21.28 106.60 -109.31
CA LEU A 52 21.15 108.03 -109.64
C LEU A 52 22.43 108.61 -110.27
N GLN A 53 23.61 108.17 -109.84
CA GLN A 53 24.89 108.59 -110.44
C GLN A 53 25.01 108.12 -111.90
N ILE A 54 24.76 106.84 -112.15
CA ILE A 54 24.78 106.24 -113.50
C ILE A 54 23.76 106.93 -114.44
N ALA A 55 22.59 107.33 -113.92
CA ALA A 55 21.59 108.07 -114.68
C ALA A 55 22.07 109.49 -115.08
N GLY A 56 22.91 110.13 -114.26
CA GLY A 56 23.55 111.41 -114.57
C GLY A 56 24.61 111.26 -115.68
N GLU A 57 25.55 110.35 -115.49
CA GLU A 57 26.64 110.05 -116.46
C GLU A 57 26.08 109.72 -117.86
N LEU A 58 25.00 108.93 -117.92
CA LEU A 58 24.34 108.55 -119.17
C LEU A 58 23.64 109.74 -119.86
N SER A 59 23.25 110.78 -119.11
CA SER A 59 22.72 112.03 -119.65
C SER A 59 23.83 112.89 -120.26
N GLU A 60 24.97 113.02 -119.57
CA GLU A 60 26.14 113.77 -120.05
C GLU A 60 26.73 113.15 -121.32
N ALA A 61 26.88 111.82 -121.36
CA ALA A 61 27.33 111.10 -122.56
C ALA A 61 26.44 111.35 -123.79
N LYS A 62 25.11 111.42 -123.60
CA LYS A 62 24.15 111.76 -124.67
C LYS A 62 24.30 113.20 -125.15
N ALA A 63 24.60 114.14 -124.25
CA ALA A 63 24.85 115.54 -124.63
C ALA A 63 26.13 115.69 -125.45
N GLN A 64 27.21 114.99 -125.07
CA GLN A 64 28.48 115.00 -125.80
C GLN A 64 28.34 114.43 -127.22
N LEU A 65 27.66 113.29 -127.37
CA LEU A 65 27.45 112.64 -128.67
C LEU A 65 26.64 113.54 -129.63
N LYS A 66 25.61 114.24 -129.12
CA LYS A 66 24.84 115.21 -129.92
C LYS A 66 25.69 116.40 -130.39
N LYS A 67 26.70 116.83 -129.64
CA LYS A 67 27.63 117.88 -130.07
C LYS A 67 28.50 117.40 -131.24
N ALA A 68 29.18 116.26 -131.08
CA ALA A 68 30.06 115.69 -132.11
C ALA A 68 29.34 115.39 -133.44
N ALA A 69 28.04 115.10 -133.40
CA ALA A 69 27.23 114.88 -134.60
C ALA A 69 27.03 116.16 -135.46
N ASN A 70 27.02 117.35 -134.87
CA ASN A 70 26.88 118.61 -135.60
C ASN A 70 28.19 119.02 -136.29
N ASP A 71 29.31 118.90 -135.58
CA ASP A 71 30.63 119.38 -136.03
C ASP A 71 31.17 118.64 -137.28
N SER A 72 30.58 117.47 -137.61
CA SER A 72 30.99 116.61 -138.74
C SER A 72 30.40 117.00 -140.10
N ALA A 73 29.49 117.99 -140.17
CA ALA A 73 28.65 118.22 -141.34
C ALA A 73 29.25 119.11 -142.45
N GLU A 74 30.26 119.95 -142.15
CA GLU A 74 30.58 121.12 -143.00
C GLU A 74 31.78 120.95 -143.99
N ALA A 75 32.51 119.83 -143.97
CA ALA A 75 33.74 119.66 -144.77
C ALA A 75 33.53 118.80 -146.04
N SER A 76 33.49 119.41 -147.23
CA SER A 76 33.19 118.71 -148.50
C SER A 76 34.29 118.85 -149.58
N GLY A 77 34.35 117.86 -150.49
CA GLY A 77 35.35 117.75 -151.57
C GLY A 77 35.06 116.58 -152.53
N PRO A 78 35.75 116.48 -153.69
CA PRO A 78 35.26 115.72 -154.85
C PRO A 78 35.12 114.18 -154.67
N PRO A 79 34.19 113.53 -155.41
CA PRO A 79 33.74 112.16 -155.10
C PRO A 79 34.43 111.00 -155.86
N GLY A 80 35.06 111.23 -157.02
CA GLY A 80 35.48 110.15 -157.92
C GLY A 80 36.57 109.22 -157.35
N SER A 81 37.80 109.72 -157.25
CA SER A 81 38.90 109.01 -156.57
C SER A 81 38.58 108.72 -155.10
N ARG A 82 37.69 109.51 -154.49
CA ARG A 82 37.16 109.28 -153.14
C ARG A 82 36.39 107.96 -153.04
N ILE A 83 35.76 107.41 -154.08
CA ILE A 83 35.07 106.10 -153.98
C ILE A 83 36.07 104.95 -153.84
N ASP A 84 37.05 104.81 -154.75
CA ASP A 84 38.07 103.75 -154.63
C ASP A 84 38.96 103.94 -153.40
N HIS A 85 39.24 105.20 -153.03
CA HIS A 85 39.98 105.50 -151.81
C HIS A 85 39.15 105.19 -150.55
N LEU A 86 37.84 105.47 -150.53
CA LEU A 86 36.94 105.09 -149.43
C LEU A 86 36.74 103.57 -149.36
N LEU A 87 36.65 102.86 -150.49
CA LEU A 87 36.57 101.40 -150.49
C LEU A 87 37.87 100.78 -149.97
N LYS A 88 39.04 101.29 -150.38
CA LYS A 88 40.33 100.83 -149.89
C LYS A 88 40.58 101.22 -148.42
N ILE A 89 40.14 102.40 -148.00
CA ILE A 89 40.13 102.81 -146.58
C ILE A 89 39.20 101.89 -145.80
N ALA A 90 37.94 101.72 -146.21
CA ALA A 90 36.96 100.88 -145.52
C ALA A 90 37.37 99.41 -145.47
N GLU A 91 38.01 98.87 -146.52
CA GLU A 91 38.57 97.51 -146.47
C GLU A 91 39.77 97.44 -145.52
N SER A 92 40.69 98.42 -145.55
CA SER A 92 41.80 98.46 -144.60
C SER A 92 41.33 98.64 -143.15
N GLN A 93 40.28 99.44 -142.93
CA GLN A 93 39.64 99.70 -141.65
C GLN A 93 38.81 98.50 -141.17
N ALA A 94 38.18 97.73 -142.07
CA ALA A 94 37.53 96.46 -141.76
C ALA A 94 38.56 95.39 -141.38
N ARG A 95 39.68 95.30 -142.11
CA ARG A 95 40.81 94.42 -141.76
C ARG A 95 41.45 94.82 -140.43
N GLU A 96 41.64 96.11 -140.18
CA GLU A 96 42.20 96.64 -138.93
C GLU A 96 41.25 96.42 -137.75
N THR A 97 39.96 96.74 -137.88
CA THR A 97 38.97 96.50 -136.81
C THR A 97 38.74 95.02 -136.56
N LEU A 98 38.84 94.14 -137.57
CA LEU A 98 38.86 92.69 -137.36
C LEU A 98 40.15 92.22 -136.67
N SER A 99 41.31 92.78 -137.02
CA SER A 99 42.59 92.50 -136.35
C SER A 99 42.53 92.90 -134.87
N GLN A 100 42.07 94.13 -134.60
CA GLN A 100 41.86 94.66 -133.26
C GLN A 100 40.83 93.83 -132.49
N ALA A 101 39.66 93.55 -133.05
CA ALA A 101 38.63 92.74 -132.37
C ALA A 101 39.08 91.31 -132.07
N ASN A 102 39.93 90.70 -132.92
CA ASN A 102 40.56 89.41 -132.63
C ASN A 102 41.60 89.53 -131.50
N SER A 103 42.46 90.55 -131.53
CA SER A 103 43.44 90.85 -130.47
C SER A 103 42.76 91.10 -129.11
N ASP A 104 41.67 91.87 -129.10
CA ASP A 104 40.86 92.14 -127.91
C ASP A 104 40.16 90.86 -127.44
N ALA A 105 39.59 90.04 -128.34
CA ALA A 105 38.98 88.77 -127.99
C ALA A 105 39.99 87.75 -127.44
N GLU A 106 41.21 87.71 -127.96
CA GLU A 106 42.30 86.88 -127.41
C GLU A 106 42.78 87.41 -126.07
N THR A 107 42.91 88.72 -125.90
CA THR A 107 43.25 89.36 -124.62
C THR A 107 42.20 89.07 -123.56
N ILE A 108 40.90 89.18 -123.89
CA ILE A 108 39.78 88.83 -123.01
C ILE A 108 39.79 87.33 -122.67
N ARG A 109 40.00 86.45 -123.66
CA ARG A 109 40.10 84.99 -123.43
C ARG A 109 41.27 84.64 -122.53
N ASN A 110 42.44 85.27 -122.71
CA ASN A 110 43.63 85.00 -121.92
C ASN A 110 43.52 85.58 -120.51
N LYS A 111 42.91 86.77 -120.35
CA LYS A 111 42.53 87.32 -119.04
C LYS A 111 41.55 86.39 -118.32
N ALA A 112 40.46 85.98 -118.96
CA ALA A 112 39.47 85.08 -118.35
C ALA A 112 40.07 83.71 -117.99
N ARG A 113 40.99 83.17 -118.80
CA ARG A 113 41.77 81.96 -118.47
C ARG A 113 42.65 82.16 -117.24
N ALA A 114 43.37 83.28 -117.15
CA ALA A 114 44.24 83.60 -116.01
C ALA A 114 43.43 83.84 -114.72
N GLU A 115 42.31 84.56 -114.81
CA GLU A 115 41.38 84.77 -113.70
C GLU A 115 40.76 83.44 -113.22
N ALA A 116 40.33 82.57 -114.14
CA ALA A 116 39.80 81.26 -113.80
C ALA A 116 40.87 80.26 -113.31
N ALA A 117 42.15 80.45 -113.65
CA ALA A 117 43.26 79.70 -113.07
C ALA A 117 43.58 80.19 -111.64
N SER A 118 43.64 81.52 -111.45
CA SER A 118 43.80 82.17 -110.15
C SER A 118 42.69 81.80 -109.17
N ALA A 119 41.43 81.82 -109.62
CA ALA A 119 40.28 81.41 -108.82
C ALA A 119 40.38 79.94 -108.38
N ARG A 120 40.70 79.02 -109.29
CA ARG A 120 40.91 77.60 -108.94
C ARG A 120 42.06 77.41 -107.97
N ALA A 121 43.19 78.09 -108.18
CA ALA A 121 44.33 78.02 -107.27
C ALA A 121 43.94 78.47 -105.85
N ARG A 122 43.24 79.60 -105.71
CA ARG A 122 42.71 80.09 -104.43
C ARG A 122 41.76 79.09 -103.78
N MET A 123 40.79 78.56 -104.53
CA MET A 123 39.84 77.55 -104.03
C MET A 123 40.53 76.25 -103.61
N HIS A 124 41.60 75.83 -104.29
CA HIS A 124 42.40 74.68 -103.87
C HIS A 124 43.19 74.94 -102.58
N THR A 125 43.79 76.12 -102.42
CA THR A 125 44.44 76.52 -101.16
C THR A 125 43.40 76.57 -100.02
N GLU A 126 42.31 77.31 -100.19
CA GLU A 126 41.23 77.44 -99.20
C GLU A 126 40.59 76.09 -98.84
N SER A 127 40.40 75.19 -99.81
CA SER A 127 39.91 73.83 -99.56
C SER A 127 40.94 72.96 -98.83
N ASN A 128 42.24 73.16 -99.02
CA ASN A 128 43.28 72.43 -98.30
C ASN A 128 43.44 72.97 -96.87
N ASP A 129 43.39 74.29 -96.70
CA ASP A 129 43.48 74.95 -95.39
C ASP A 129 42.27 74.58 -94.51
N THR A 130 41.05 74.61 -95.07
CA THR A 130 39.84 74.17 -94.35
C THR A 130 39.88 72.68 -94.01
N LEU A 131 40.35 71.80 -94.91
CA LEU A 131 40.55 70.38 -94.60
C LEU A 131 41.63 70.14 -93.55
N SER A 132 42.71 70.94 -93.53
CA SER A 132 43.78 70.87 -92.54
C SER A 132 43.29 71.31 -91.16
N ASN A 133 42.57 72.43 -91.10
CA ASN A 133 41.98 72.95 -89.88
C ASN A 133 40.94 71.97 -89.30
N ALA A 134 40.03 71.45 -90.13
CA ALA A 134 39.02 70.48 -89.70
C ALA A 134 39.63 69.16 -89.19
N ARG A 135 40.77 68.72 -89.74
CA ARG A 135 41.53 67.58 -89.21
C ARG A 135 42.15 67.90 -87.85
N SER A 136 42.87 69.02 -87.74
CA SER A 136 43.49 69.46 -86.48
C SER A 136 42.45 69.66 -85.35
N GLU A 137 41.26 70.18 -85.69
CA GLU A 137 40.14 70.29 -84.75
C GLU A 137 39.57 68.92 -84.36
N ALA A 138 39.39 68.00 -85.31
CA ALA A 138 38.95 66.64 -85.02
C ALA A 138 39.95 65.87 -84.14
N ASP A 139 41.24 65.96 -84.43
CA ASP A 139 42.32 65.33 -83.66
C ASP A 139 42.38 65.90 -82.22
N ALA A 140 42.21 67.22 -82.08
CA ALA A 140 42.13 67.89 -80.77
C ALA A 140 40.86 67.49 -79.99
N ILE A 141 39.71 67.35 -80.67
CA ILE A 141 38.47 66.86 -80.06
C ILE A 141 38.65 65.42 -79.57
N ILE A 142 39.19 64.53 -80.41
CA ILE A 142 39.46 63.12 -80.08
C ILE A 142 40.40 63.02 -78.87
N SER A 143 41.56 63.67 -78.92
CA SER A 143 42.51 63.67 -77.79
C SER A 143 41.88 64.22 -76.50
N SER A 144 41.04 65.26 -76.59
CA SER A 144 40.31 65.78 -75.43
C SER A 144 39.22 64.84 -74.92
N ALA A 145 38.64 63.99 -75.78
CA ALA A 145 37.64 62.99 -75.40
C ALA A 145 38.33 61.79 -74.74
N GLU A 146 39.45 61.33 -75.29
CA GLU A 146 40.29 60.27 -74.73
C GLU A 146 40.79 60.65 -73.33
N MET A 147 41.38 61.84 -73.15
CA MET A 147 41.85 62.30 -71.83
C MET A 147 40.72 62.35 -70.78
N ARG A 148 39.51 62.80 -71.16
CA ARG A 148 38.35 62.81 -70.26
C ARG A 148 37.84 61.40 -69.95
N ALA A 149 37.87 60.49 -70.92
CA ALA A 149 37.50 59.09 -70.71
C ALA A 149 38.49 58.40 -69.76
N ASP A 150 39.79 58.60 -69.96
CA ASP A 150 40.86 58.11 -69.09
C ASP A 150 40.70 58.64 -67.65
N GLU A 151 40.37 59.92 -67.49
CA GLU A 151 40.11 60.53 -66.18
C GLU A 151 38.87 59.95 -65.51
N THR A 152 37.75 59.78 -66.23
CA THR A 152 36.53 59.21 -65.65
C THR A 152 36.69 57.72 -65.29
N VAL A 153 37.42 56.95 -66.09
CA VAL A 153 37.76 55.55 -65.78
C VAL A 153 38.61 55.48 -64.53
N LYS A 154 39.74 56.20 -64.45
CA LYS A 154 40.63 56.20 -63.27
C LYS A 154 39.90 56.70 -62.01
N ALA A 155 39.01 57.67 -62.16
CA ALA A 155 38.17 58.15 -61.06
C ALA A 155 37.04 57.17 -60.66
N ALA A 156 36.59 56.30 -61.55
CA ALA A 156 35.66 55.22 -61.23
C ALA A 156 36.39 54.04 -60.55
N GLU A 157 37.54 53.63 -61.08
CA GLU A 157 38.42 52.60 -60.51
C GLU A 157 38.86 52.97 -59.09
N LYS A 158 39.31 54.21 -58.87
CA LYS A 158 39.68 54.72 -57.54
C LYS A 158 38.50 54.63 -56.56
N ARG A 159 37.31 55.10 -56.94
CA ARG A 159 36.11 55.01 -56.07
C ARG A 159 35.72 53.55 -55.80
N ALA A 160 35.85 52.66 -56.79
CA ALA A 160 35.57 51.23 -56.61
C ALA A 160 36.58 50.55 -55.67
N ALA A 161 37.86 50.95 -55.71
CA ALA A 161 38.87 50.50 -54.76
C ALA A 161 38.65 51.05 -53.35
N GLU A 162 38.28 52.33 -53.23
CA GLU A 162 37.92 52.97 -51.95
C GLU A 162 36.69 52.29 -51.30
N LEU A 163 35.63 52.05 -52.08
CA LEU A 163 34.41 51.35 -51.60
C LEU A 163 34.66 49.89 -51.21
N LYS A 164 35.57 49.18 -51.91
CA LYS A 164 36.01 47.84 -51.49
C LYS A 164 36.79 47.91 -50.17
N ALA A 165 37.73 48.84 -50.06
CA ALA A 165 38.53 49.01 -48.85
C ALA A 165 37.71 49.47 -47.62
N THR A 166 36.59 50.17 -47.79
CA THR A 166 35.64 50.42 -46.69
C THR A 166 34.82 49.18 -46.37
N ALA A 167 34.24 48.50 -47.37
CA ALA A 167 33.45 47.29 -47.15
C ALA A 167 34.26 46.14 -46.51
N GLU A 168 35.53 45.97 -46.87
CA GLU A 168 36.44 44.99 -46.25
C GLU A 168 36.74 45.34 -44.78
N ARG A 169 36.89 46.63 -44.44
CA ARG A 169 37.07 47.08 -43.06
C ARG A 169 35.81 46.91 -42.23
N GLU A 170 34.66 47.30 -42.77
CA GLU A 170 33.35 47.15 -42.13
C GLU A 170 33.02 45.67 -41.91
N TYR A 171 33.30 44.80 -42.88
CA TYR A 171 33.18 43.34 -42.74
C TYR A 171 34.08 42.79 -41.65
N ASN A 172 35.38 43.14 -41.65
CA ASN A 172 36.31 42.66 -40.61
C ASN A 172 35.94 43.19 -39.22
N GLN A 173 35.54 44.46 -39.10
CA GLN A 173 35.07 45.04 -37.83
C GLN A 173 33.79 44.36 -37.33
N ALA A 174 32.82 44.11 -38.21
CA ALA A 174 31.59 43.40 -37.85
C ALA A 174 31.87 41.94 -37.45
N LYS A 175 32.84 41.29 -38.11
CA LYS A 175 33.30 39.95 -37.78
C LYS A 175 33.99 39.92 -36.41
N GLU A 176 34.97 40.80 -36.17
CA GLU A 176 35.68 40.90 -34.89
C GLU A 176 34.73 41.22 -33.73
N ALA A 177 33.74 42.11 -33.94
CA ALA A 177 32.70 42.40 -32.97
C ALA A 177 31.78 41.19 -32.69
N ASN A 178 31.50 40.35 -33.70
CA ASN A 178 30.72 39.13 -33.52
C ASN A 178 31.53 38.02 -32.82
N GLU A 179 32.82 37.87 -33.14
CA GLU A 179 33.74 36.95 -32.45
C GLU A 179 33.94 37.36 -30.97
N ALA A 180 34.01 38.67 -30.68
CA ALA A 180 34.02 39.20 -29.32
C ALA A 180 32.69 38.92 -28.59
N ALA A 181 31.55 39.31 -29.15
CA ALA A 181 30.24 39.10 -28.51
C ALA A 181 29.90 37.61 -28.29
N THR A 182 30.29 36.72 -29.20
CA THR A 182 30.12 35.26 -29.03
C THR A 182 31.16 34.64 -28.09
N LYS A 183 32.24 35.36 -27.72
CA LYS A 183 33.13 34.98 -26.63
C LYS A 183 32.55 35.45 -25.29
N GLU A 184 32.17 36.72 -25.18
CA GLU A 184 31.56 37.30 -23.97
C GLU A 184 30.31 36.53 -23.54
N ALA A 185 29.42 36.19 -24.49
CA ALA A 185 28.22 35.39 -24.21
C ALA A 185 28.53 33.92 -23.84
N ARG A 186 29.70 33.38 -24.20
CA ARG A 186 30.14 32.05 -23.73
C ARG A 186 30.70 32.13 -22.32
N GLU A 187 31.51 33.15 -22.04
CA GLU A 187 32.09 33.38 -20.71
C GLU A 187 30.99 33.70 -19.68
N SER A 188 29.95 34.47 -20.06
CA SER A 188 28.78 34.67 -19.17
C SER A 188 28.00 33.39 -18.93
N LEU A 189 27.69 32.60 -19.97
CA LEU A 189 26.99 31.32 -19.83
C LEU A 189 27.82 30.29 -19.04
N GLU A 190 29.15 30.30 -19.14
CA GLU A 190 30.02 29.45 -18.33
C GLU A 190 30.00 29.85 -16.85
N HIS A 191 29.98 31.15 -16.55
CA HIS A 191 29.81 31.65 -15.19
C HIS A 191 28.42 31.34 -14.62
N GLU A 192 27.33 31.58 -15.36
CA GLU A 192 25.95 31.25 -14.95
C GLU A 192 25.79 29.74 -14.70
N LEU A 193 26.36 28.90 -15.57
CA LEU A 193 26.33 27.44 -15.44
C LEU A 193 27.19 26.93 -14.26
N ALA A 194 28.30 27.60 -13.95
CA ALA A 194 29.11 27.32 -12.77
C ALA A 194 28.38 27.72 -11.46
N GLU A 195 27.70 28.87 -11.44
CA GLU A 195 26.87 29.30 -10.30
C GLU A 195 25.65 28.40 -10.09
N LEU A 196 24.97 28.00 -11.17
CA LEU A 196 23.86 27.05 -11.12
C LEU A 196 24.31 25.67 -10.62
N LYS A 197 25.50 25.20 -11.01
CA LYS A 197 26.10 23.98 -10.44
C LYS A 197 26.43 24.13 -8.96
N ALA A 198 27.13 25.20 -8.57
CA ALA A 198 27.52 25.41 -7.17
C ALA A 198 26.30 25.54 -6.24
N THR A 199 25.23 26.19 -6.70
CA THR A 199 23.96 26.30 -5.96
C THR A 199 23.21 24.96 -5.88
N ALA A 200 23.13 24.20 -6.99
CA ALA A 200 22.52 22.87 -6.98
C ALA A 200 23.32 21.84 -6.16
N GLU A 201 24.65 21.87 -6.22
CA GLU A 201 25.55 21.04 -5.40
C GLU A 201 25.39 21.37 -3.92
N LYS A 202 25.29 22.66 -3.56
CA LYS A 202 24.99 23.09 -2.19
C LYS A 202 23.60 22.60 -1.75
N GLN A 203 22.54 22.83 -2.53
CA GLN A 203 21.20 22.34 -2.20
C GLN A 203 21.16 20.82 -2.01
N ALA A 204 21.88 20.06 -2.85
CA ALA A 204 22.02 18.62 -2.71
C ALA A 204 22.92 18.19 -1.54
N ALA A 205 23.75 19.06 -0.99
CA ALA A 205 24.50 18.81 0.25
C ALA A 205 23.61 19.12 1.48
N ASP A 206 22.93 20.27 1.47
CA ASP A 206 22.02 20.72 2.53
C ASP A 206 20.88 19.69 2.73
N LEU A 207 20.22 19.25 1.64
CA LEU A 207 19.17 18.22 1.69
C LEU A 207 19.67 16.85 2.19
N ARG A 208 20.92 16.48 1.88
CA ARG A 208 21.52 15.23 2.40
C ARG A 208 21.86 15.35 3.89
N ALA A 209 22.28 16.53 4.34
CA ALA A 209 22.51 16.79 5.76
C ALA A 209 21.19 16.75 6.54
N GLU A 210 20.14 17.41 6.04
CA GLU A 210 18.80 17.40 6.62
C GLU A 210 18.23 15.97 6.70
N ALA A 211 18.22 15.24 5.59
CA ALA A 211 17.75 13.85 5.53
C ALA A 211 18.55 12.93 6.48
N LYS A 212 19.87 13.16 6.63
CA LYS A 212 20.66 12.43 7.64
C LYS A 212 20.25 12.80 9.06
N THR A 213 20.03 14.08 9.38
CA THR A 213 19.59 14.46 10.74
C THR A 213 18.21 13.89 11.08
N GLN A 214 17.28 13.84 10.13
CA GLN A 214 15.97 13.20 10.29
C GLN A 214 16.11 11.68 10.46
N ALA A 215 17.04 11.03 9.74
CA ALA A 215 17.35 9.62 9.92
C ALA A 215 17.96 9.34 11.31
N ASP A 216 18.97 10.11 11.73
CA ASP A 216 19.61 9.98 13.05
C ASP A 216 18.59 10.25 14.18
N GLU A 217 17.66 11.20 14.03
CA GLU A 217 16.58 11.49 14.98
C GLU A 217 15.51 10.38 15.03
N SER A 218 15.09 9.82 13.89
CA SER A 218 14.16 8.69 13.85
C SER A 218 14.75 7.40 14.43
N ILE A 219 16.06 7.17 14.23
CA ILE A 219 16.79 6.07 14.88
C ILE A 219 16.88 6.30 16.40
N SER A 220 17.23 7.51 16.84
CA SER A 220 17.32 7.87 18.27
C SER A 220 15.97 7.73 19.00
N THR A 221 14.89 8.18 18.38
CA THR A 221 13.53 8.07 18.94
C THR A 221 13.02 6.63 18.95
N ALA A 222 13.27 5.84 17.90
CA ALA A 222 12.96 4.42 17.87
C ALA A 222 13.77 3.61 18.91
N GLN A 223 15.04 3.96 19.13
CA GLN A 223 15.87 3.37 20.19
C GLN A 223 15.33 3.70 21.58
N ALA A 224 14.98 4.97 21.84
CA ALA A 224 14.38 5.37 23.11
C ALA A 224 13.05 4.64 23.38
N GLN A 225 12.20 4.47 22.37
CA GLN A 225 10.96 3.69 22.46
C GLN A 225 11.24 2.20 22.72
N ALA A 226 12.24 1.61 22.06
CA ALA A 226 12.63 0.22 22.30
C ALA A 226 13.18 0.01 23.73
N ASP A 227 14.01 0.92 24.23
CA ASP A 227 14.51 0.87 25.61
C ASP A 227 13.39 1.09 26.65
N GLU A 228 12.44 1.98 26.39
CA GLU A 228 11.25 2.18 27.22
C GLU A 228 10.37 0.91 27.27
N LEU A 229 10.11 0.29 26.11
CA LEU A 229 9.36 -0.97 26.03
C LEU A 229 10.09 -2.12 26.73
N LEU A 230 11.42 -2.22 26.59
CA LEU A 230 12.22 -3.22 27.30
C LEU A 230 12.28 -2.96 28.81
N ALA A 231 12.28 -1.71 29.26
CA ALA A 231 12.18 -1.36 30.67
C ALA A 231 10.79 -1.68 31.24
N ALA A 232 9.71 -1.37 30.51
CA ALA A 232 8.34 -1.68 30.88
C ALA A 232 8.08 -3.20 30.93
N ALA A 233 8.64 -3.97 29.98
CA ALA A 233 8.61 -5.43 29.98
C ALA A 233 9.30 -5.99 31.23
N LYS A 234 10.56 -5.61 31.49
CA LYS A 234 11.30 -6.05 32.69
C LYS A 234 10.59 -5.69 34.00
N ALA A 235 10.02 -4.48 34.10
CA ALA A 235 9.27 -4.05 35.27
C ALA A 235 7.98 -4.86 35.46
N ARG A 236 7.31 -5.26 34.37
CA ARG A 236 6.14 -6.14 34.38
C ARG A 236 6.51 -7.57 34.76
N ASP A 237 7.61 -8.09 34.24
CA ASP A 237 8.12 -9.43 34.56
C ASP A 237 8.50 -9.49 36.05
N GLU A 238 9.28 -8.52 36.54
CA GLU A 238 9.59 -8.37 37.98
C GLU A 238 8.36 -8.24 38.87
N ALA A 239 7.33 -7.51 38.42
CA ALA A 239 6.07 -7.41 39.16
C ALA A 239 5.31 -8.75 39.17
N SER A 240 5.38 -9.52 38.07
CA SER A 240 4.76 -10.84 37.99
C SER A 240 5.49 -11.88 38.86
N THR A 241 6.83 -11.84 38.95
CA THR A 241 7.57 -12.72 39.86
C THR A 241 7.30 -12.36 41.31
N LYS A 242 7.31 -11.07 41.67
CA LYS A 242 6.98 -10.62 43.03
C LYS A 242 5.55 -11.03 43.43
N ALA A 243 4.58 -10.89 42.54
CA ALA A 243 3.21 -11.36 42.78
C ALA A 243 3.12 -12.90 42.92
N ALA A 244 3.94 -13.66 42.18
CA ALA A 244 4.03 -15.12 42.34
C ALA A 244 4.68 -15.51 43.67
N ASP A 245 5.79 -14.87 44.05
CA ASP A 245 6.47 -15.05 45.34
C ASP A 245 5.55 -14.72 46.52
N GLU A 246 4.79 -13.62 46.44
CA GLU A 246 3.78 -13.23 47.43
C GLU A 246 2.66 -14.26 47.53
N LEU A 247 2.16 -14.78 46.41
CA LEU A 247 1.15 -15.85 46.38
C LEU A 247 1.69 -17.16 46.95
N ASP A 248 2.94 -17.55 46.68
CA ASP A 248 3.54 -18.75 47.25
C ASP A 248 3.82 -18.60 48.75
N VAL A 249 4.18 -17.40 49.23
CA VAL A 249 4.25 -17.08 50.67
C VAL A 249 2.86 -17.14 51.32
N GLU A 250 1.81 -16.61 50.67
CA GLU A 250 0.43 -16.79 51.16
C GLU A 250 0.02 -18.26 51.20
N LEU A 251 0.34 -19.05 50.17
CA LEU A 251 0.03 -20.49 50.11
C LEU A 251 0.81 -21.28 51.15
N ALA A 252 2.08 -20.94 51.40
CA ALA A 252 2.87 -21.50 52.48
C ALA A 252 2.28 -21.16 53.86
N GLY A 253 1.87 -19.90 54.07
CA GLY A 253 1.18 -19.47 55.30
C GLY A 253 -0.17 -20.17 55.51
N LYS A 254 -0.97 -20.32 54.45
CA LYS A 254 -2.24 -21.07 54.48
C LYS A 254 -2.03 -22.56 54.75
N ARG A 255 -1.01 -23.18 54.16
CA ARG A 255 -0.58 -24.57 54.45
C ARG A 255 -0.15 -24.73 55.90
N GLN A 256 0.74 -23.86 56.40
CA GLN A 256 1.22 -23.88 57.78
C GLN A 256 0.08 -23.66 58.80
N ALA A 257 -0.85 -22.74 58.51
CA ALA A 257 -2.04 -22.53 59.34
C ALA A 257 -2.91 -23.79 59.39
N ALA A 258 -3.22 -24.38 58.23
CA ALA A 258 -4.01 -25.60 58.11
C ALA A 258 -3.34 -26.81 58.79
N GLU A 259 -2.01 -26.95 58.69
CA GLU A 259 -1.23 -27.94 59.45
C GLU A 259 -1.29 -27.69 60.95
N SER A 260 -1.20 -26.44 61.40
CA SER A 260 -1.33 -26.08 62.82
C SER A 260 -2.72 -26.40 63.36
N ASP A 261 -3.78 -26.19 62.57
CA ASP A 261 -5.16 -26.50 62.96
C ASP A 261 -5.46 -27.99 62.88
N ARG A 262 -4.88 -28.70 61.90
CA ARG A 262 -4.92 -30.18 61.86
C ARG A 262 -4.21 -30.76 63.07
N LYS A 263 -3.09 -30.17 63.51
CA LYS A 263 -2.41 -30.54 64.75
C LYS A 263 -3.26 -30.22 65.99
N LYS A 264 -3.83 -29.02 66.12
CA LYS A 264 -4.74 -28.69 67.24
C LYS A 264 -5.91 -29.67 67.34
N ARG A 265 -6.54 -30.02 66.20
CA ARG A 265 -7.62 -31.02 66.13
C ARG A 265 -7.14 -32.44 66.48
N TYR A 266 -5.92 -32.81 66.08
CA TYR A 266 -5.33 -34.10 66.46
C TYR A 266 -5.01 -34.14 67.97
N ASP A 267 -4.43 -33.07 68.51
CA ASP A 267 -4.09 -32.96 69.93
C ASP A 267 -5.37 -32.92 70.81
N SER A 268 -6.45 -32.25 70.35
CA SER A 268 -7.75 -32.28 71.04
C SER A 268 -8.42 -33.65 70.96
N ALA A 269 -8.42 -34.29 69.77
CA ALA A 269 -8.92 -35.65 69.61
C ALA A 269 -8.12 -36.67 70.44
N GLN A 270 -6.81 -36.49 70.59
CA GLN A 270 -5.97 -37.28 71.49
C GLN A 270 -6.33 -37.08 72.97
N ILE A 271 -6.66 -35.85 73.39
CA ILE A 271 -7.14 -35.56 74.76
C ILE A 271 -8.53 -36.18 74.99
N GLU A 272 -9.44 -36.10 74.02
CA GLU A 272 -10.77 -36.70 74.09
C GLU A 272 -10.70 -38.24 74.06
N ASN A 273 -9.88 -38.82 73.22
CA ASN A 273 -9.68 -40.27 73.16
C ASN A 273 -9.02 -40.80 74.45
N LYS A 274 -8.06 -40.06 75.03
CA LYS A 274 -7.52 -40.37 76.36
C LYS A 274 -8.59 -40.29 77.45
N LYS A 275 -9.40 -39.22 77.50
CA LYS A 275 -10.53 -39.15 78.45
C LYS A 275 -11.49 -40.34 78.29
N LEU A 276 -11.83 -40.72 77.06
CA LEU A 276 -12.69 -41.89 76.81
C LEU A 276 -12.03 -43.21 77.25
N ILE A 277 -10.71 -43.34 77.10
CA ILE A 277 -9.94 -44.48 77.62
C ILE A 277 -9.90 -44.46 79.15
N ASP A 278 -9.64 -43.30 79.77
CA ASP A 278 -9.61 -43.13 81.23
C ASP A 278 -11.00 -43.37 81.85
N GLU A 279 -12.08 -42.92 81.21
CA GLU A 279 -13.47 -43.19 81.59
C GLU A 279 -13.87 -44.65 81.35
N ALA A 280 -13.36 -45.30 80.30
CA ALA A 280 -13.55 -46.72 80.05
C ALA A 280 -12.78 -47.57 81.08
N GLN A 281 -11.55 -47.19 81.43
CA GLN A 281 -10.76 -47.82 82.48
C GLN A 281 -11.37 -47.59 83.86
N ALA A 282 -11.90 -46.41 84.15
CA ALA A 282 -12.63 -46.14 85.40
C ALA A 282 -13.94 -46.94 85.48
N ARG A 283 -14.67 -47.08 84.36
CA ARG A 283 -15.87 -47.94 84.27
C ARG A 283 -15.52 -49.43 84.41
N ALA A 284 -14.42 -49.87 83.80
CA ALA A 284 -13.91 -51.24 83.94
C ALA A 284 -13.46 -51.54 85.38
N ALA A 285 -12.59 -50.70 85.96
CA ALA A 285 -12.15 -50.83 87.35
C ALA A 285 -13.29 -50.75 88.36
N LYS A 286 -14.34 -49.97 88.07
CA LYS A 286 -15.58 -49.97 88.84
C LYS A 286 -16.34 -51.30 88.69
N ALA A 287 -16.49 -51.83 87.48
CA ALA A 287 -17.12 -53.13 87.25
C ALA A 287 -16.32 -54.28 87.90
N ASP A 288 -14.98 -54.23 87.86
CA ASP A 288 -14.09 -55.18 88.55
C ASP A 288 -14.23 -55.09 90.08
N ALA A 289 -14.45 -53.88 90.63
CA ALA A 289 -14.73 -53.69 92.05
C ALA A 289 -16.11 -54.22 92.44
N GLU A 290 -17.17 -53.88 91.67
CA GLU A 290 -18.52 -54.40 91.89
C GLU A 290 -18.58 -55.94 91.72
N ALA A 291 -17.78 -56.50 90.81
CA ALA A 291 -17.61 -57.95 90.63
C ALA A 291 -16.83 -58.61 91.77
N LYS A 292 -15.79 -57.97 92.32
CA LYS A 292 -15.09 -58.45 93.53
C LYS A 292 -16.00 -58.42 94.75
N GLU A 293 -16.70 -57.32 95.00
CA GLU A 293 -17.69 -57.26 96.07
C GLU A 293 -18.81 -58.30 95.89
N ALA A 294 -19.22 -58.59 94.65
CA ALA A 294 -20.18 -59.64 94.36
C ALA A 294 -19.61 -61.04 94.63
N ALA A 295 -18.34 -61.30 94.29
CA ALA A 295 -17.65 -62.54 94.62
C ALA A 295 -17.46 -62.73 96.12
N GLU A 296 -17.06 -61.69 96.86
CA GLU A 296 -16.93 -61.70 98.32
C GLU A 296 -18.30 -61.90 99.00
N ARG A 297 -19.37 -61.29 98.48
CA ARG A 297 -20.77 -61.54 98.92
C ARG A 297 -21.24 -62.95 98.59
N ALA A 298 -20.78 -63.55 97.49
CA ALA A 298 -21.10 -64.94 97.15
C ALA A 298 -20.31 -65.93 98.03
N GLU A 299 -19.03 -65.66 98.32
CA GLU A 299 -18.16 -66.51 99.13
C GLU A 299 -18.54 -66.50 100.62
N THR A 300 -18.91 -65.34 101.17
CA THR A 300 -19.50 -65.23 102.52
C THR A 300 -20.84 -65.98 102.60
N THR A 301 -21.73 -65.78 101.62
CA THR A 301 -23.01 -66.51 101.52
C THR A 301 -22.80 -68.03 101.46
N ARG A 302 -21.82 -68.49 100.67
CA ARG A 302 -21.42 -69.90 100.57
C ARG A 302 -20.85 -70.41 101.90
N SER A 303 -20.00 -69.64 102.57
CA SER A 303 -19.42 -69.99 103.88
C SER A 303 -20.51 -70.23 104.92
N ASP A 304 -21.50 -69.34 104.98
CA ASP A 304 -22.60 -69.44 105.95
C ASP A 304 -23.65 -70.50 105.58
N ALA A 305 -23.79 -70.84 104.29
CA ALA A 305 -24.56 -72.00 103.84
C ALA A 305 -23.90 -73.32 104.24
N VAL A 306 -22.57 -73.45 104.09
CA VAL A 306 -21.81 -74.64 104.49
C VAL A 306 -21.89 -74.87 106.00
N LYS A 307 -21.67 -73.83 106.83
CA LYS A 307 -21.82 -73.94 108.30
C LYS A 307 -23.21 -74.47 108.71
N LYS A 308 -24.27 -73.94 108.10
CA LYS A 308 -25.65 -74.40 108.35
C LYS A 308 -25.87 -75.85 107.92
N ALA A 309 -25.22 -76.32 106.86
CA ALA A 309 -25.27 -77.72 106.46
C ALA A 309 -24.56 -78.62 107.47
N ASP A 310 -23.38 -78.22 107.95
CA ASP A 310 -22.63 -78.95 108.99
C ASP A 310 -23.41 -79.03 110.32
N ASP A 311 -24.04 -77.93 110.75
CA ASP A 311 -24.90 -77.88 111.94
C ASP A 311 -26.09 -78.86 111.81
N ILE A 312 -26.77 -78.88 110.66
CA ILE A 312 -27.88 -79.81 110.38
C ILE A 312 -27.42 -81.27 110.40
N ILE A 313 -26.23 -81.56 109.87
CA ILE A 313 -25.64 -82.91 109.87
C ILE A 313 -25.26 -83.35 111.30
N ALA A 314 -24.77 -82.43 112.14
CA ALA A 314 -24.44 -82.72 113.53
C ALA A 314 -25.71 -83.00 114.37
N ASP A 315 -26.75 -82.18 114.21
CA ASP A 315 -28.03 -82.34 114.92
C ASP A 315 -28.77 -83.61 114.47
N GLY A 316 -28.75 -83.92 113.16
CA GLY A 316 -29.27 -85.17 112.60
C GLY A 316 -28.57 -86.43 113.14
N LYS A 317 -27.23 -86.43 113.23
CA LYS A 317 -26.46 -87.52 113.84
C LYS A 317 -26.82 -87.74 115.31
N THR A 318 -27.01 -86.65 116.05
CA THR A 318 -27.35 -86.70 117.48
C THR A 318 -28.72 -87.34 117.68
N ARG A 319 -29.73 -86.91 116.92
CA ARG A 319 -31.09 -87.50 116.96
C ARG A 319 -31.10 -88.98 116.58
N ALA A 320 -30.34 -89.38 115.56
CA ALA A 320 -30.23 -90.78 115.16
C ALA A 320 -29.61 -91.68 116.26
N GLN A 321 -28.64 -91.17 117.02
CA GLN A 321 -28.04 -91.91 118.14
C GLN A 321 -29.03 -92.14 119.30
N THR A 322 -29.85 -91.13 119.64
CA THR A 322 -30.92 -91.29 120.65
C THR A 322 -31.91 -92.37 120.24
N LEU A 323 -32.38 -92.33 118.99
CA LEU A 323 -33.40 -93.26 118.46
C LEU A 323 -32.89 -94.71 118.44
N ILE A 324 -31.59 -94.93 118.14
CA ILE A 324 -30.95 -96.25 118.24
C ILE A 324 -30.82 -96.73 119.69
N GLY A 325 -30.67 -95.83 120.66
CA GLY A 325 -30.69 -96.17 122.09
C GLY A 325 -32.07 -96.65 122.55
N GLU A 326 -33.12 -95.91 122.21
CA GLU A 326 -34.51 -96.23 122.55
C GLU A 326 -34.97 -97.56 121.91
N ALA A 327 -34.57 -97.80 120.66
CA ALA A 327 -34.85 -99.07 119.94
C ALA A 327 -34.14 -100.29 120.57
N ARG A 328 -32.99 -100.11 121.23
CA ARG A 328 -32.29 -101.20 121.93
C ARG A 328 -32.91 -101.52 123.28
N ALA A 329 -33.24 -100.50 124.08
CA ALA A 329 -33.88 -100.70 125.38
C ALA A 329 -35.23 -101.42 125.27
N THR A 330 -36.00 -101.15 124.20
CA THR A 330 -37.28 -101.83 123.91
C THR A 330 -37.11 -103.25 123.39
N ALA A 331 -36.04 -103.54 122.64
CA ALA A 331 -35.69 -104.90 122.20
C ALA A 331 -35.21 -105.79 123.37
N GLU A 332 -34.41 -105.26 124.30
CA GLU A 332 -33.92 -106.01 125.46
C GLU A 332 -35.06 -106.39 126.42
N ALA A 333 -35.99 -105.47 126.69
CA ALA A 333 -37.16 -105.72 127.55
C ALA A 333 -38.06 -106.87 127.03
N THR A 334 -38.33 -106.90 125.72
CA THR A 334 -39.20 -107.92 125.09
C THR A 334 -38.56 -109.31 125.01
N ILE A 335 -37.22 -109.38 124.94
CA ILE A 335 -36.48 -110.65 125.01
C ILE A 335 -36.50 -111.24 126.42
N GLU A 336 -36.39 -110.42 127.47
CA GLU A 336 -36.40 -110.92 128.85
C GLU A 336 -37.81 -111.35 129.32
N GLU A 337 -38.86 -110.65 128.89
CA GLU A 337 -40.26 -111.02 129.16
C GLU A 337 -40.62 -112.39 128.53
N SER A 338 -40.35 -112.55 127.24
CA SER A 338 -40.61 -113.82 126.52
C SER A 338 -39.78 -115.00 127.05
N ALA A 339 -38.55 -114.75 127.51
CA ALA A 339 -37.71 -115.76 128.16
C ALA A 339 -38.24 -116.21 129.54
N ALA A 340 -39.05 -115.39 130.22
CA ALA A 340 -39.69 -115.73 131.48
C ALA A 340 -40.94 -116.60 131.27
N GLU A 341 -41.75 -116.33 130.24
CA GLU A 341 -42.94 -117.12 129.92
C GLU A 341 -42.59 -118.52 129.40
N ALA A 342 -41.61 -118.65 128.51
CA ALA A 342 -41.17 -119.94 127.97
C ALA A 342 -40.80 -120.95 129.07
N LYS A 343 -40.14 -120.49 130.15
CA LYS A 343 -39.76 -121.32 131.30
C LYS A 343 -40.96 -121.82 132.10
N ARG A 344 -42.06 -121.06 132.18
CA ARG A 344 -43.30 -121.49 132.87
C ARG A 344 -44.03 -122.58 132.08
N ASN A 345 -44.12 -122.43 130.76
CA ASN A 345 -44.86 -123.35 129.90
C ASN A 345 -44.19 -124.74 129.80
N VAL A 346 -42.86 -124.81 129.73
CA VAL A 346 -42.13 -126.09 129.72
C VAL A 346 -42.33 -126.88 131.02
N ALA A 347 -42.27 -126.21 132.18
CA ALA A 347 -42.47 -126.85 133.48
C ALA A 347 -43.90 -127.42 133.65
N SER A 348 -44.90 -126.70 133.12
CA SER A 348 -46.30 -127.17 133.09
C SER A 348 -46.44 -128.45 132.24
N ALA A 349 -45.96 -128.41 131.00
CA ALA A 349 -46.10 -129.52 130.05
C ALA A 349 -45.44 -130.83 130.51
N GLN A 350 -44.25 -130.75 131.15
CA GLN A 350 -43.53 -131.93 131.62
C GLN A 350 -44.33 -132.74 132.66
N SER A 351 -45.10 -132.07 133.53
CA SER A 351 -45.94 -132.75 134.54
C SER A 351 -47.06 -133.63 133.94
N GLN A 352 -47.55 -133.27 132.75
CA GLN A 352 -48.65 -133.98 132.08
C GLN A 352 -48.17 -135.25 131.35
N VAL A 353 -46.91 -135.25 130.86
CA VAL A 353 -46.31 -136.41 130.17
C VAL A 353 -46.09 -137.60 131.11
N ASP A 354 -45.69 -137.35 132.36
CA ASP A 354 -45.49 -138.41 133.36
C ASP A 354 -46.81 -139.11 133.76
N LEU A 355 -47.92 -138.37 133.78
CA LEU A 355 -49.25 -138.91 134.10
C LEU A 355 -49.72 -139.90 133.03
N LEU A 356 -49.60 -139.52 131.75
CA LEU A 356 -49.98 -140.35 130.60
C LEU A 356 -49.07 -141.58 130.44
N THR A 357 -47.78 -141.44 130.75
CA THR A 357 -46.79 -142.53 130.62
C THR A 357 -47.12 -143.74 131.51
N LYS A 358 -47.68 -143.51 132.71
CA LYS A 358 -48.16 -144.60 133.58
C LYS A 358 -49.43 -145.27 133.05
N GLN A 359 -50.39 -144.51 132.54
CA GLN A 359 -51.62 -145.08 131.96
C GLN A 359 -51.34 -145.95 130.73
N ARG A 360 -50.35 -145.58 129.90
CA ARG A 360 -49.97 -146.37 128.71
C ARG A 360 -49.50 -147.79 129.05
N LYS A 361 -48.87 -148.02 130.22
CA LYS A 361 -48.46 -149.36 130.65
C LYS A 361 -49.62 -150.27 131.04
N THR A 362 -50.80 -149.74 131.33
CA THR A 362 -52.02 -150.52 131.58
C THR A 362 -52.70 -150.94 130.28
N ILE A 363 -52.65 -150.08 129.25
CA ILE A 363 -53.41 -150.23 127.98
C ILE A 363 -52.65 -151.04 126.91
N THR A 364 -51.44 -151.52 127.21
CA THR A 364 -50.78 -152.64 126.51
C THR A 364 -50.68 -153.84 127.48
N ALA A 365 -51.76 -154.17 128.19
CA ALA A 365 -52.88 -155.01 127.72
C ALA A 365 -52.40 -156.41 127.25
N GLN A 366 -52.94 -157.52 127.76
CA GLN A 366 -54.35 -157.94 127.62
C GLN A 366 -54.82 -158.11 126.16
N LEU A 367 -54.00 -157.80 125.15
CA LEU A 367 -54.32 -158.00 123.74
C LEU A 367 -53.92 -159.39 123.21
N ASP A 368 -52.96 -160.09 123.83
CA ASP A 368 -52.52 -161.42 123.37
C ASP A 368 -53.11 -162.60 124.18
N GLN A 369 -53.93 -162.30 125.21
CA GLN A 369 -54.85 -163.29 125.81
C GLN A 369 -55.96 -163.74 124.83
N LEU A 370 -56.05 -163.06 123.67
CA LEU A 370 -56.92 -163.38 122.54
C LEU A 370 -56.26 -164.26 121.47
N ARG A 371 -54.93 -164.28 121.34
CA ARG A 371 -54.24 -165.24 120.45
C ARG A 371 -54.15 -166.63 121.08
N SER A 372 -54.49 -166.77 122.36
CA SER A 372 -54.69 -168.06 123.03
C SER A 372 -55.57 -167.97 124.31
N LEU A 373 -56.85 -167.58 124.19
CA LEU A 373 -58.03 -168.36 124.67
C LEU A 373 -59.39 -167.62 124.78
N PHE A 374 -59.51 -166.29 125.02
CA PHE A 374 -60.82 -165.66 125.33
C PHE A 374 -60.95 -164.16 124.99
N ALA A 375 -62.21 -163.68 124.83
CA ALA A 375 -62.71 -162.29 124.96
C ALA A 375 -62.68 -161.29 123.75
N MET A 376 -63.51 -161.54 122.72
CA MET A 376 -63.95 -160.63 121.64
C MET A 376 -65.48 -160.78 121.47
N PRO A 377 -66.25 -159.93 120.74
CA PRO A 377 -66.00 -158.59 120.18
C PRO A 377 -67.14 -157.56 120.49
N GLY A 378 -67.10 -156.37 119.86
CA GLY A 378 -68.23 -155.40 119.76
C GLY A 378 -68.08 -154.15 120.66
N VAL A 379 -68.28 -152.88 120.26
CA VAL A 379 -69.11 -152.15 119.26
C VAL A 379 -70.40 -151.54 119.85
N MET A 380 -70.59 -150.22 119.60
CA MET A 380 -71.70 -149.30 119.97
C MET A 380 -71.77 -148.78 121.43
N GLY A 381 -71.96 -147.45 121.57
CA GLY A 381 -72.21 -146.71 122.82
C GLY A 381 -71.20 -145.59 123.10
N GLY A 382 -71.53 -144.29 123.03
CA GLY A 382 -72.73 -143.66 122.45
C GLY A 382 -73.58 -142.81 123.42
N ASP A 383 -73.05 -141.70 123.93
CA ASP A 383 -73.85 -140.64 124.60
C ASP A 383 -73.23 -139.22 124.48
N SER A 384 -74.09 -138.21 124.70
CA SER A 384 -73.94 -136.75 124.72
C SER A 384 -72.94 -136.19 125.76
N VAL A 385 -72.26 -135.02 125.65
CA VAL A 385 -72.40 -133.73 124.91
C VAL A 385 -73.10 -132.59 125.69
N ASP A 386 -72.33 -131.87 126.54
CA ASP A 386 -72.36 -130.42 126.88
C ASP A 386 -71.21 -130.12 127.90
N PRO A 387 -70.80 -128.87 128.29
CA PRO A 387 -70.76 -127.55 127.62
C PRO A 387 -69.31 -126.92 127.58
N ALA A 388 -69.23 -125.63 127.21
CA ALA A 388 -68.26 -124.60 127.68
C ALA A 388 -67.02 -124.18 126.82
N LYS A 389 -67.25 -123.20 125.93
CA LYS A 389 -66.58 -121.87 125.83
C LYS A 389 -65.10 -121.70 126.24
N ALA A 390 -64.22 -121.38 125.26
CA ALA A 390 -63.49 -120.10 125.19
C ALA A 390 -62.71 -119.93 123.85
N GLU A 391 -63.02 -118.84 123.14
CA GLU A 391 -62.46 -118.34 121.86
C GLU A 391 -61.02 -118.74 121.46
N SER A 392 -60.91 -119.53 120.38
CA SER A 392 -59.83 -119.43 119.37
C SER A 392 -60.10 -120.35 118.17
N ALA A 393 -60.00 -119.81 116.94
CA ALA A 393 -59.76 -120.55 115.69
C ALA A 393 -59.45 -119.55 114.55
N SER A 394 -58.45 -119.85 113.74
CA SER A 394 -58.17 -119.14 112.48
C SER A 394 -58.86 -119.83 111.30
N HIS A 395 -59.13 -119.08 110.23
CA HIS A 395 -59.32 -119.62 108.89
C HIS A 395 -58.84 -118.59 107.84
N ALA A 396 -58.49 -119.08 106.65
CA ALA A 396 -57.95 -118.26 105.57
C ALA A 396 -58.96 -118.11 104.42
N THR A 397 -59.20 -116.84 104.05
CA THR A 397 -59.77 -116.32 102.79
C THR A 397 -59.38 -114.84 102.80
N GLU A 398 -58.75 -114.21 101.80
CA GLU A 398 -58.70 -114.45 100.34
C GLU A 398 -60.00 -114.05 99.62
N GLN A 399 -60.13 -112.74 99.43
CA GLN A 399 -61.08 -112.00 98.61
C GLN A 399 -60.39 -110.64 98.36
N ILE A 400 -59.79 -110.30 97.21
CA ILE A 400 -60.11 -110.50 95.77
C ILE A 400 -61.35 -109.70 95.37
N ALA A 401 -61.22 -108.97 94.24
CA ALA A 401 -62.05 -107.87 93.73
C ALA A 401 -61.85 -106.53 94.49
N ASP A 402 -61.46 -105.40 93.88
CA ASP A 402 -60.99 -105.09 92.51
C ASP A 402 -59.86 -104.03 92.67
N GLU A 403 -58.75 -104.01 91.93
CA GLU A 403 -58.55 -103.91 90.47
C GLU A 403 -59.00 -102.56 89.87
N GLN A 404 -58.22 -101.48 90.12
CA GLN A 404 -57.86 -100.49 89.10
C GLN A 404 -56.71 -99.53 89.51
N GLU A 405 -55.69 -99.45 88.65
CA GLU A 405 -54.77 -98.33 88.32
C GLU A 405 -54.10 -97.51 89.47
N LEU A 406 -52.77 -97.40 89.63
CA LEU A 406 -51.58 -97.48 88.75
C LEU A 406 -51.33 -96.25 87.84
N ALA A 407 -50.95 -95.10 88.44
CA ALA A 407 -50.11 -94.03 87.87
C ALA A 407 -49.89 -92.91 88.93
N ASP A 408 -48.78 -92.17 88.99
CA ASP A 408 -47.41 -92.45 88.54
C ASP A 408 -46.41 -91.67 89.40
N LEU A 409 -45.37 -92.35 89.90
CA LEU A 409 -44.18 -91.74 90.50
C LEU A 409 -42.92 -92.60 90.30
N LEU A 410 -42.79 -93.27 89.14
CA LEU A 410 -41.51 -93.61 88.51
C LEU A 410 -41.72 -94.13 87.07
N ALA A 411 -41.37 -93.29 86.09
CA ALA A 411 -40.94 -93.66 84.74
C ALA A 411 -39.85 -92.63 84.40
N GLU A 412 -38.58 -93.01 84.46
CA GLU A 412 -37.82 -93.56 83.33
C GLU A 412 -37.61 -92.53 82.21
N ASP A 413 -36.40 -91.96 82.22
CA ASP A 413 -35.38 -91.99 81.15
C ASP A 413 -35.77 -92.63 79.79
N PRO A 414 -35.09 -92.25 78.66
CA PRO A 414 -33.74 -91.67 78.64
C PRO A 414 -33.53 -90.45 77.69
N GLU A 415 -32.31 -89.93 77.77
CA GLU A 415 -31.34 -89.53 76.72
C GLU A 415 -31.78 -89.07 75.31
N ASP A 416 -30.84 -88.37 74.66
CA ASP A 416 -30.70 -88.13 73.21
C ASP A 416 -31.69 -87.18 72.50
N ALA A 417 -31.28 -86.37 71.52
CA ALA A 417 -29.92 -85.92 71.13
C ALA A 417 -30.03 -84.68 70.20
N ASP A 418 -28.88 -84.26 69.67
CA ASP A 418 -28.70 -83.64 68.35
C ASP A 418 -29.31 -82.25 68.05
N GLU A 419 -28.39 -81.28 68.01
CA GLU A 419 -28.10 -80.38 66.87
C GLU A 419 -28.66 -80.85 65.50
N PRO A 420 -28.99 -79.94 64.55
CA PRO A 420 -27.91 -79.21 63.86
C PRO A 420 -28.25 -77.83 63.28
N ASP A 421 -27.22 -77.17 62.74
CA ASP A 421 -27.08 -76.48 61.42
C ASP A 421 -28.32 -75.75 60.79
N ASP A 422 -28.18 -74.65 60.03
CA ASP A 422 -27.10 -74.37 59.08
C ASP A 422 -27.03 -72.91 58.55
N ILE A 423 -25.82 -72.49 58.15
CA ILE A 423 -25.39 -71.63 57.00
C ILE A 423 -26.15 -70.36 56.50
N ALA A 424 -25.33 -69.37 56.05
CA ALA A 424 -25.55 -68.30 55.03
C ALA A 424 -26.44 -67.06 55.34
N ALA A 425 -26.35 -65.93 54.60
CA ALA A 425 -25.22 -65.27 53.88
C ALA A 425 -25.65 -63.86 53.35
N ASP A 426 -24.66 -63.06 52.93
CA ASP A 426 -24.66 -61.98 51.91
C ASP A 426 -25.58 -60.73 51.94
N ASP A 427 -24.88 -59.57 51.93
CA ASP A 427 -24.96 -58.47 50.93
C ASP A 427 -26.10 -57.40 50.91
N ALA A 428 -25.80 -56.30 50.20
CA ALA A 428 -26.66 -55.29 49.56
C ALA A 428 -27.43 -54.23 50.40
N ASP A 429 -26.76 -53.08 50.60
CA ASP A 429 -27.06 -51.73 50.06
C ASP A 429 -28.51 -51.13 49.98
N ALA A 430 -28.52 -49.78 50.04
CA ALA A 430 -29.49 -48.81 49.48
C ALA A 430 -30.98 -48.76 49.94
N GLY A 431 -31.35 -47.55 50.40
CA GLY A 431 -32.19 -46.70 49.53
C GLY A 431 -33.48 -46.08 50.09
N ALA A 432 -33.47 -44.76 50.31
CA ALA A 432 -34.66 -43.90 50.36
C ALA A 432 -34.28 -42.39 50.28
N LYS A 433 -35.06 -41.47 49.68
CA LYS A 433 -36.00 -41.55 48.53
C LYS A 433 -36.43 -40.12 48.14
N GLY A 434 -36.68 -39.88 46.85
CA GLY A 434 -37.36 -38.66 46.34
C GLY A 434 -36.44 -37.46 46.06
N ALA A 435 -36.84 -36.52 45.20
CA ALA A 435 -37.94 -36.53 44.23
C ALA A 435 -37.64 -35.48 43.13
N ASP A 436 -38.08 -35.74 41.89
CA ASP A 436 -37.93 -34.80 40.77
C ASP A 436 -39.22 -33.97 40.58
N SER A 437 -39.06 -32.69 40.24
CA SER A 437 -40.14 -31.83 39.76
C SER A 437 -39.60 -30.60 39.02
N ALA A 438 -40.12 -30.41 37.80
CA ALA A 438 -40.14 -29.22 36.96
C ALA A 438 -40.44 -27.90 37.74
N ASP A 439 -40.29 -26.67 37.20
CA ASP A 439 -40.68 -26.25 35.84
C ASP A 439 -40.21 -24.81 35.46
N ASP A 440 -40.44 -24.49 34.18
CA ASP A 440 -40.46 -23.26 33.36
C ASP A 440 -40.06 -21.81 33.84
N THR A 441 -39.70 -21.01 32.83
CA THR A 441 -39.69 -19.53 32.71
C THR A 441 -38.86 -18.65 33.67
N ALA A 442 -37.88 -17.93 33.10
CA ALA A 442 -38.05 -16.49 32.81
C ALA A 442 -36.98 -15.89 31.85
N THR A 443 -37.50 -15.16 30.86
CA THR A 443 -36.92 -14.06 30.04
C THR A 443 -35.90 -13.18 30.83
N SER A 444 -34.82 -12.62 30.25
CA SER A 444 -34.79 -11.83 29.00
C SER A 444 -33.41 -11.63 28.36
N ALA A 445 -33.44 -11.19 27.10
CA ALA A 445 -32.36 -10.89 26.16
C ALA A 445 -31.13 -10.08 26.63
N ASP A 446 -30.00 -10.34 25.97
CA ASP A 446 -29.03 -9.33 25.51
C ASP A 446 -28.50 -9.71 24.11
N SER A 447 -27.90 -8.77 23.37
CA SER A 447 -27.43 -8.98 21.99
C SER A 447 -26.31 -8.01 21.54
N THR A 448 -25.10 -8.53 21.33
CA THR A 448 -24.04 -7.94 20.47
C THR A 448 -23.18 -9.11 19.93
N VAL A 449 -23.07 -9.33 18.61
CA VAL A 449 -22.27 -8.61 17.57
C VAL A 449 -20.76 -8.85 17.70
N THR A 450 -20.16 -9.35 16.61
CA THR A 450 -18.82 -9.97 16.54
C THR A 450 -17.67 -9.01 16.18
N ALA A 451 -16.44 -9.45 16.44
CA ALA A 451 -15.22 -8.63 16.47
C ALA A 451 -14.36 -8.60 15.19
N LYS A 452 -13.37 -7.69 15.18
CA LYS A 452 -12.31 -7.46 14.17
C LYS A 452 -11.18 -6.61 14.81
N PRO A 453 -10.01 -6.35 14.18
CA PRO A 453 -8.90 -7.25 13.80
C PRO A 453 -7.51 -6.90 14.40
N SER A 454 -6.58 -7.86 14.35
CA SER A 454 -5.13 -7.68 14.03
C SER A 454 -4.51 -9.07 13.71
N GLY A 455 -3.36 -9.25 13.05
CA GLY A 455 -2.55 -8.33 12.24
C GLY A 455 -1.12 -8.06 12.74
N GLU A 456 -0.13 -8.86 12.31
CA GLU A 456 1.31 -8.50 12.23
C GLU A 456 2.15 -9.54 11.43
N ASP A 457 3.40 -9.21 11.12
CA ASP A 457 4.30 -9.82 10.10
C ASP A 457 5.29 -10.91 10.63
N VAL A 458 6.12 -11.49 9.73
CA VAL A 458 7.61 -11.50 9.83
C VAL A 458 8.33 -12.10 8.59
N SER A 459 9.54 -11.58 8.31
CA SER A 459 10.58 -11.87 7.28
C SER A 459 11.21 -13.30 7.33
N THR A 460 12.25 -13.74 6.57
CA THR A 460 13.30 -13.20 5.64
C THR A 460 13.40 -14.11 4.36
N GLU A 461 14.43 -14.32 3.51
CA GLU A 461 15.84 -13.91 3.18
C GLU A 461 16.14 -14.46 1.74
N ALA A 462 17.04 -14.06 0.81
CA ALA A 462 18.03 -12.97 0.59
C ALA A 462 19.52 -13.40 0.39
N THR A 463 19.94 -13.79 -0.84
CA THR A 463 21.34 -13.86 -1.36
C THR A 463 21.33 -13.99 -2.91
N GLU A 464 21.91 -13.07 -3.69
CA GLU A 464 23.29 -13.04 -4.28
C GLU A 464 23.56 -14.08 -5.40
N SER A 465 24.12 -13.80 -6.59
CA SER A 465 24.54 -12.57 -7.33
C SER A 465 24.63 -12.92 -8.86
N GLU A 466 25.24 -12.26 -9.86
CA GLU A 466 26.19 -11.12 -10.05
C GLU A 466 26.19 -10.69 -11.56
N ALA A 467 26.98 -9.66 -11.92
CA ALA A 467 27.72 -9.44 -13.19
C ALA A 467 27.03 -8.86 -14.47
N THR A 468 27.17 -7.53 -14.61
CA THR A 468 27.65 -6.77 -15.80
C THR A 468 26.88 -6.64 -17.16
N GLN A 469 26.49 -5.38 -17.45
CA GLN A 469 26.66 -4.57 -18.70
C GLN A 469 25.99 -4.95 -20.05
N SER A 470 25.20 -4.01 -20.62
CA SER A 470 25.53 -3.12 -21.78
C SER A 470 24.34 -2.75 -22.72
N ASP A 471 24.41 -1.54 -23.29
CA ASP A 471 23.82 -1.02 -24.56
C ASP A 471 22.29 -0.86 -24.81
N ALA A 472 21.77 0.28 -24.31
CA ALA A 472 21.40 1.49 -25.09
C ALA A 472 20.33 1.52 -26.24
N LYS A 473 19.41 2.49 -26.08
CA LYS A 473 18.57 3.24 -27.08
C LYS A 473 17.36 2.52 -27.73
N GLU A 474 16.14 3.06 -27.85
CA GLU A 474 15.60 4.44 -28.09
C GLU A 474 15.71 4.90 -29.57
N SER A 475 14.67 5.38 -30.28
CA SER A 475 13.22 5.65 -30.06
C SER A 475 12.44 5.26 -31.35
N VAL A 476 11.18 4.77 -31.33
CA VAL A 476 9.86 5.38 -31.03
C VAL A 476 9.46 6.55 -31.93
N ALA A 477 8.33 6.41 -32.65
CA ALA A 477 7.62 7.48 -33.38
C ALA A 477 6.14 7.09 -33.64
N THR A 478 5.24 8.10 -33.67
CA THR A 478 3.82 8.07 -34.15
C THR A 478 2.82 7.14 -33.45
N ASP A 479 1.54 7.47 -33.27
CA ASP A 479 0.82 8.76 -33.24
C ASP A 479 -0.51 8.56 -32.45
N GLY A 480 -1.19 9.62 -32.01
CA GLY A 480 -2.33 9.53 -31.07
C GLY A 480 -3.63 10.21 -31.53
N ALA A 481 -4.76 9.83 -30.91
CA ALA A 481 -6.06 10.51 -31.04
C ALA A 481 -7.01 10.11 -29.89
N GLU A 482 -7.61 11.09 -29.19
CA GLU A 482 -8.89 10.95 -28.46
C GLU A 482 -9.49 12.30 -27.99
N GLU A 483 -10.74 12.27 -27.49
CA GLU A 483 -11.62 13.43 -27.22
C GLU A 483 -12.47 13.16 -25.94
N ALA A 484 -12.94 14.13 -25.13
CA ALA A 484 -12.69 15.58 -25.00
C ALA A 484 -13.33 16.11 -23.67
N GLU A 485 -13.64 17.41 -23.59
CA GLU A 485 -14.38 18.14 -22.52
C GLU A 485 -13.65 18.44 -21.18
N GLY A 486 -14.20 19.41 -20.43
CA GLY A 486 -13.74 19.82 -19.09
C GLY A 486 -13.57 21.34 -18.91
N SER A 487 -14.59 22.03 -18.41
CA SER A 487 -14.58 23.50 -18.20
C SER A 487 -14.55 23.90 -16.73
N GLU A 488 -13.68 24.83 -16.32
CA GLU A 488 -13.99 25.83 -15.29
C GLU A 488 -12.98 27.01 -15.25
N LEU A 489 -13.46 28.16 -14.76
CA LEU A 489 -12.79 29.47 -14.59
C LEU A 489 -13.47 30.13 -13.36
N PRO A 490 -12.85 31.07 -12.58
CA PRO A 490 -12.35 32.34 -13.15
C PRO A 490 -11.27 33.13 -12.35
N ASN A 491 -11.05 34.38 -12.82
CA ASN A 491 -10.49 35.57 -12.16
C ASN A 491 -8.95 35.75 -12.12
N GLY A 492 -8.47 36.94 -12.56
CA GLY A 492 -7.05 37.27 -12.35
C GLY A 492 -6.41 38.59 -12.83
N ALA A 493 -7.08 39.52 -13.56
CA ALA A 493 -6.49 40.81 -14.00
C ALA A 493 -5.31 40.70 -15.02
N THR A 494 -4.93 41.68 -15.86
CA THR A 494 -5.52 42.98 -16.26
C THR A 494 -4.99 43.40 -17.65
N ASP A 495 -5.81 44.17 -18.37
CA ASP A 495 -5.48 45.25 -19.33
C ASP A 495 -4.67 45.03 -20.64
N ALA A 496 -5.39 45.39 -21.72
CA ALA A 496 -4.97 46.31 -22.81
C ALA A 496 -4.11 45.83 -24.00
N ASP A 497 -4.81 45.76 -25.14
CA ASP A 497 -4.43 46.34 -26.44
C ASP A 497 -3.02 46.10 -27.02
N THR A 498 -2.94 45.22 -28.02
CA THR A 498 -2.36 45.65 -29.31
C THR A 498 -3.01 44.98 -30.52
N ILE A 499 -3.13 45.77 -31.59
CA ILE A 499 -3.95 45.52 -32.78
C ILE A 499 -3.35 44.42 -33.69
N ALA A 500 -4.25 43.61 -34.26
CA ALA A 500 -4.02 42.59 -35.27
C ALA A 500 -3.27 43.05 -36.53
N ILE A 501 -2.71 42.08 -37.27
CA ILE A 501 -3.01 41.76 -38.70
C ILE A 501 -1.94 40.78 -39.21
N ASP A 502 -2.35 39.61 -39.70
CA ASP A 502 -2.00 39.15 -41.05
C ASP A 502 -2.89 37.96 -41.51
N ALA A 503 -2.66 37.50 -42.74
CA ALA A 503 -3.17 36.26 -43.36
C ALA A 503 -4.68 36.18 -43.70
N GLN A 504 -5.05 36.73 -44.87
CA GLN A 504 -6.05 36.08 -45.73
C GLN A 504 -5.57 35.94 -47.17
N VAL A 505 -5.27 34.70 -47.57
CA VAL A 505 -5.07 34.28 -48.96
C VAL A 505 -6.32 33.56 -49.44
N SER A 506 -7.06 34.17 -50.38
CA SER A 506 -8.02 33.46 -51.24
C SER A 506 -8.34 34.33 -52.47
N GLY A 507 -8.40 33.72 -53.66
CA GLY A 507 -8.55 34.45 -54.92
C GLY A 507 -9.61 33.85 -55.83
N ALA A 508 -10.33 34.70 -56.59
CA ALA A 508 -11.33 34.28 -57.55
C ALA A 508 -11.29 35.08 -58.87
N LYS A 509 -11.25 34.31 -59.96
CA LYS A 509 -11.45 34.64 -61.40
C LYS A 509 -12.54 35.72 -61.61
N ASN A 510 -12.57 36.58 -62.65
CA ASN A 510 -12.34 36.25 -64.07
C ASN A 510 -12.48 37.47 -65.04
N LYS A 511 -12.09 37.26 -66.32
CA LYS A 511 -12.58 37.87 -67.59
C LYS A 511 -12.14 39.29 -68.05
N LYS A 512 -11.89 39.35 -69.38
CA LYS A 512 -11.63 40.50 -70.29
C LYS A 512 -10.29 41.24 -70.06
N GLY A 513 -9.37 41.38 -71.02
CA GLY A 513 -9.26 40.77 -72.36
C GLY A 513 -9.19 41.79 -73.52
N LYS A 514 -7.99 42.01 -74.06
CA LYS A 514 -7.73 42.61 -75.39
C LYS A 514 -6.37 42.11 -75.91
N ALA A 515 -6.23 41.95 -77.23
CA ALA A 515 -5.07 41.33 -77.86
C ALA A 515 -4.24 42.31 -78.70
N SER A 516 -2.93 42.06 -78.86
CA SER A 516 -2.17 42.41 -80.07
C SER A 516 -0.73 41.85 -80.07
N ARG A 517 -0.44 40.95 -81.02
CA ARG A 517 0.84 40.75 -81.77
C ARG A 517 2.15 40.53 -80.96
N SER A 518 2.86 39.40 -81.07
CA SER A 518 3.43 38.69 -82.25
C SER A 518 4.90 39.04 -82.56
N ARG A 519 5.80 38.14 -82.11
CA ARG A 519 7.16 37.75 -82.55
C ARG A 519 7.69 36.88 -81.40
N ASN A 520 7.95 35.57 -81.51
CA ASN A 520 8.52 34.69 -82.56
C ASN A 520 10.01 34.95 -82.85
N SER A 521 10.70 33.84 -83.20
CA SER A 521 12.12 33.62 -83.49
C SER A 521 13.12 33.59 -82.32
N LEU A 522 13.75 32.42 -82.22
CA LEU A 522 14.96 32.01 -81.51
C LEU A 522 16.04 33.09 -81.38
N ARG A 523 16.70 33.16 -80.21
CA ARG A 523 18.04 32.57 -80.04
C ARG A 523 18.38 32.32 -78.57
#